data_AF-A0A2A4ITT6-F1
#
_entry.id   AF-A0A2A4ITT6-F1
#
_cell.length_a   1.000
_cell.length_b   1.000
_cell.length_c   1.000
_cell.angle_alpha   90.00
_cell.angle_beta   90.00
_cell.angle_gamma   90.00
#
_symmetry.space_group_name_H-M   'P 1'
#
loop_
_entity.id
_entity.type
_entity.pdbx_description
1 polymer ?
#
loop_
_entity_poly.entity_id
_entity_poly.type
_entity_poly.pdbx_seq_one_letter_code
_entity_poly.pdbx_strand_id
1 'polypeptide(L)'
;MLSTNNATTKKFGLASSAVYKILGSERATAQDSKLFSVTNSAFDALGFSQSVVEDIWSIVAGVILLGELTFTESSDGQLCIGGPLQPCTQALGVSDAGLRGAMAGRVLSAGGDLVNKEHSLMDANYTRLALAKAAYDRLFTWIVQQINKAIDVPSGTYKSTLIGVLDIYGFEIFETNSFEQFCINYCNEKLQQLFIELVLKQEQEEYAREGIQWTPIKYFNNRVICELVDAPHQGLIAIMDEACLNPTKISDQQLLEAMDRRLNGHKHYTSRQLAPTDKKLKHGVDFRIT
;
A
#
# COMPACT_ATOMS: atom_id res chain seq x y z
N MET A 1 -4.92 20.81 -2.77
CA MET A 1 -6.15 21.33 -2.11
C MET A 1 -5.81 22.27 -0.96
N LEU A 2 -5.08 21.82 0.07
CA LEU A 2 -4.81 22.58 1.31
C LEU A 2 -3.92 23.82 1.16
N SER A 3 -3.08 23.90 0.12
CA SER A 3 -2.17 25.02 -0.16
C SER A 3 -2.87 26.34 -0.52
N THR A 4 -4.17 26.27 -0.82
CA THR A 4 -4.99 27.44 -1.09
C THR A 4 -6.05 27.52 -0.01
N ASN A 5 -6.25 28.71 0.58
CA ASN A 5 -7.42 29.02 1.40
C ASN A 5 -8.67 29.12 0.50
N ASN A 6 -8.91 28.06 -0.28
CA ASN A 6 -9.97 27.95 -1.25
C ASN A 6 -11.29 27.63 -0.52
N ALA A 7 -12.41 28.03 -1.11
CA ALA A 7 -13.74 27.77 -0.55
C ALA A 7 -13.98 26.26 -0.33
N THR A 8 -13.36 25.43 -1.17
CA THR A 8 -13.41 23.96 -1.13
C THR A 8 -12.85 23.38 0.17
N THR A 9 -11.73 23.89 0.68
CA THR A 9 -11.10 23.43 1.93
C THR A 9 -12.04 23.67 3.11
N LYS A 10 -12.65 24.86 3.18
CA LYS A 10 -13.64 25.19 4.22
C LYS A 10 -14.94 24.38 4.08
N LYS A 11 -15.41 24.13 2.85
CA LYS A 11 -16.60 23.32 2.57
C LYS A 11 -16.50 21.94 3.19
N PHE A 12 -15.30 21.33 3.18
CA PHE A 12 -15.06 20.01 3.76
C PHE A 12 -14.60 20.04 5.22
N GLY A 13 -14.66 21.17 5.92
CA GLY A 13 -14.25 21.26 7.32
C GLY A 13 -12.74 21.13 7.54
N LEU A 14 -11.93 21.36 6.50
CA LEU A 14 -10.49 21.42 6.58
C LEU A 14 -10.03 22.88 6.76
N ALA A 15 -8.88 23.07 7.41
CA ALA A 15 -8.13 24.30 7.50
C ALA A 15 -6.75 24.16 6.83
N SER A 16 -6.37 25.15 6.01
CA SER A 16 -5.05 25.21 5.35
C SER A 16 -3.87 25.41 6.30
N SER A 17 -4.11 25.97 7.48
CA SER A 17 -3.09 26.20 8.51
C SER A 17 -2.96 25.03 9.50
N ALA A 18 -3.86 24.04 9.44
CA ALA A 18 -3.82 22.89 10.33
C ALA A 18 -2.79 21.86 9.84
N VAL A 19 -2.18 21.17 10.79
CA VAL A 19 -1.34 19.99 10.55
C VAL A 19 -2.21 18.77 10.78
N TYR A 20 -2.25 17.88 9.79
CA TYR A 20 -3.04 16.65 9.87
C TYR A 20 -2.12 15.46 10.07
N LYS A 21 -2.48 14.56 10.99
CA LYS A 21 -1.70 13.39 11.38
C LYS A 21 -1.38 12.49 10.20
N ILE A 22 -2.33 12.27 9.29
CA ILE A 22 -2.14 11.44 8.09
C ILE A 22 -1.18 12.08 7.08
N LEU A 23 -1.08 13.41 7.06
CA LEU A 23 -0.17 14.13 6.16
C LEU A 23 1.23 14.33 6.78
N GLY A 24 1.44 13.87 8.01
CA GLY A 24 2.71 13.98 8.71
C GLY A 24 3.16 15.43 8.93
N SER A 25 4.45 15.68 8.76
CA SER A 25 5.07 16.99 8.93
C SER A 25 5.09 17.84 7.66
N GLU A 26 4.51 17.35 6.56
CA GLU A 26 4.53 18.06 5.29
C GLU A 26 3.62 19.28 5.32
N ARG A 27 4.10 20.39 4.75
CA ARG A 27 3.35 21.63 4.63
C ARG A 27 3.02 21.89 3.19
N ALA A 28 1.80 22.33 2.96
CA ALA A 28 1.33 22.67 1.63
C ALA A 28 2.14 23.84 1.04
N THR A 29 2.53 23.70 -0.22
CA THR A 29 3.41 24.62 -0.97
C THR A 29 2.66 25.29 -2.11
N ALA A 30 3.25 26.35 -2.70
CA ALA A 30 2.69 26.98 -3.90
C ALA A 30 2.63 26.01 -5.10
N GLN A 31 3.52 25.02 -5.14
CA GLN A 31 3.52 23.99 -6.17
C GLN A 31 2.28 23.10 -6.08
N ASP A 32 1.82 22.77 -4.87
CA ASP A 32 0.61 21.96 -4.67
C ASP A 32 -0.65 22.65 -5.18
N SER A 33 -0.68 23.99 -5.16
CA SER A 33 -1.78 24.77 -5.74
C SER A 33 -1.82 24.62 -7.26
N LYS A 34 -0.64 24.66 -7.90
CA LYS A 34 -0.51 24.47 -9.35
C LYS A 34 -0.86 23.03 -9.73
N LEU A 35 -0.33 22.03 -9.01
CA LEU A 35 -0.64 20.63 -9.24
C LEU A 35 -2.13 20.35 -9.07
N PHE A 36 -2.76 20.89 -8.03
CA PHE A 36 -4.22 20.78 -7.84
C PHE A 36 -5.01 21.34 -9.03
N SER A 37 -4.62 22.50 -9.57
CA SER A 37 -5.27 23.05 -10.77
C SER A 37 -5.09 22.14 -11.98
N VAL A 38 -3.87 21.61 -12.19
CA VAL A 38 -3.57 20.71 -13.31
C VAL A 38 -4.37 19.41 -13.21
N THR A 39 -4.48 18.83 -12.01
CA THR A 39 -5.27 17.62 -11.77
C THR A 39 -6.76 17.86 -12.06
N ASN A 40 -7.33 18.99 -11.66
CA ASN A 40 -8.73 19.31 -11.98
C ASN A 40 -8.94 19.51 -13.48
N SER A 41 -8.04 20.20 -14.17
CA SER A 41 -8.10 20.32 -15.63
C SER A 41 -7.98 18.96 -16.35
N ALA A 42 -7.23 18.01 -15.78
CA ALA A 42 -7.15 16.65 -16.31
C ALA A 42 -8.47 15.89 -16.12
N PHE A 43 -9.15 16.03 -14.97
CA PHE A 43 -10.50 15.47 -14.78
C PHE A 43 -11.50 16.03 -15.79
N ASP A 44 -11.48 17.34 -16.03
CA ASP A 44 -12.33 17.99 -17.04
C ASP A 44 -12.05 17.41 -18.44
N ALA A 45 -10.78 17.23 -18.80
CA ALA A 45 -10.37 16.65 -20.09
C ALA A 45 -10.81 15.19 -20.26
N LEU A 46 -10.88 14.43 -19.15
CA LEU A 46 -11.42 13.06 -19.11
C LEU A 46 -12.96 13.02 -19.09
N GLY A 47 -13.63 14.17 -19.09
CA GLY A 47 -15.09 14.26 -19.14
C GLY A 47 -15.78 14.04 -17.79
N PHE A 48 -15.08 14.21 -16.67
CA PHE A 48 -15.69 14.09 -15.34
C PHE A 48 -16.62 15.27 -15.11
N SER A 49 -17.82 15.02 -14.56
CA SER A 49 -18.70 16.12 -14.15
C SER A 49 -18.14 16.81 -12.90
N GLN A 50 -18.47 18.10 -12.74
CA GLN A 50 -18.05 18.84 -11.55
C GLN A 50 -18.56 18.20 -10.24
N SER A 51 -19.76 17.62 -10.25
CA SER A 51 -20.28 16.89 -9.07
C SER A 51 -19.39 15.70 -8.68
N VAL A 52 -18.91 14.95 -9.67
CA VAL A 52 -18.02 13.80 -9.44
C VAL A 52 -16.66 14.26 -8.94
N VAL A 53 -16.11 15.34 -9.49
CA VAL A 53 -14.84 15.92 -9.00
C VAL A 53 -15.00 16.41 -7.56
N GLU A 54 -16.14 17.00 -7.21
CA GLU A 54 -16.45 17.35 -5.82
C GLU A 54 -16.50 16.11 -4.91
N ASP A 55 -17.13 15.01 -5.34
CA ASP A 55 -17.18 13.76 -4.58
C ASP A 55 -15.78 13.15 -4.35
N ILE A 56 -14.90 13.18 -5.36
CA ILE A 56 -13.50 12.75 -5.24
C ILE A 56 -12.81 13.53 -4.12
N TRP A 57 -12.91 14.87 -4.15
CA TRP A 57 -12.29 15.72 -3.15
C TRP A 57 -12.94 15.58 -1.77
N SER A 58 -14.25 15.31 -1.72
CA SER A 58 -14.97 15.02 -0.48
C SER A 58 -14.44 13.74 0.18
N ILE A 59 -14.21 12.67 -0.59
CA ILE A 59 -13.63 11.43 -0.08
C ILE A 59 -12.19 11.66 0.41
N VAL A 60 -11.37 12.39 -0.34
CA VAL A 60 -9.99 12.75 0.10
C VAL A 60 -10.02 13.53 1.42
N ALA A 61 -10.93 14.50 1.56
CA ALA A 61 -11.10 15.23 2.80
C ALA A 61 -11.57 14.32 3.94
N GLY A 62 -12.51 13.41 3.67
CA GLY A 62 -12.98 12.40 4.62
C GLY A 62 -11.85 11.51 5.13
N VAL A 63 -10.93 11.07 4.25
CA VAL A 63 -9.73 10.30 4.62
C VAL A 63 -8.82 11.10 5.54
N ILE A 64 -8.58 12.38 5.26
CA ILE A 64 -7.78 13.26 6.13
C ILE A 64 -8.45 13.41 7.51
N LEU A 65 -9.75 13.68 7.54
CA LEU A 65 -10.53 13.87 8.77
C LEU A 65 -10.64 12.59 9.61
N LEU A 66 -10.72 11.40 8.97
CA LEU A 66 -10.59 10.12 9.67
C LEU A 66 -9.28 10.07 10.45
N GLY A 67 -8.19 10.60 9.91
CA GLY A 67 -6.90 10.72 10.58
C GLY A 67 -6.92 11.54 11.87
N GLU A 68 -7.88 12.45 12.02
CA GLU A 68 -8.00 13.33 13.18
C GLU A 68 -8.94 12.83 14.27
N LEU A 69 -9.76 11.81 13.99
CA LEU A 69 -10.62 11.22 15.01
C LEU A 69 -9.78 10.64 16.15
N THR A 70 -10.22 10.91 17.37
CA THR A 70 -9.60 10.41 18.60
C THR A 70 -10.53 9.45 19.31
N PHE A 71 -9.96 8.51 20.06
CA PHE A 71 -10.71 7.53 20.83
C PHE A 71 -10.33 7.61 22.29
N THR A 72 -11.33 7.64 23.16
CA THR A 72 -11.17 7.56 24.62
C THR A 72 -12.15 6.55 25.18
N GLU A 73 -11.87 6.03 26.37
CA GLU A 73 -12.75 5.12 27.09
C GLU A 73 -13.49 5.90 28.18
N SER A 74 -14.82 5.75 28.26
CA SER A 74 -15.62 6.35 29.33
C SER A 74 -15.46 5.59 30.65
N SER A 75 -15.96 6.15 31.75
CA SER A 75 -16.00 5.47 33.06
C SER A 75 -16.75 4.12 33.02
N ASP A 76 -17.65 3.97 32.05
CA ASP A 76 -18.51 2.81 31.89
C ASP A 76 -17.92 1.79 30.88
N GLY A 77 -16.68 1.99 30.44
CA GLY A 77 -15.97 1.13 29.49
C GLY A 77 -16.36 1.32 28.02
N GLN A 78 -17.17 2.34 27.70
CA GLN A 78 -17.63 2.57 26.33
C GLN A 78 -16.63 3.40 25.52
N LEU A 79 -16.47 3.04 24.24
CA LEU A 79 -15.65 3.79 23.30
C LEU A 79 -16.31 5.13 22.93
N CYS A 80 -15.64 6.23 23.27
CA CYS A 80 -16.01 7.58 22.88
C CYS A 80 -15.14 8.06 21.71
N ILE A 81 -15.79 8.65 20.70
CA ILE A 81 -15.12 9.24 19.54
C ILE A 81 -15.10 10.76 19.67
N GLY A 82 -13.91 11.34 19.65
CA GLY A 82 -13.66 12.77 19.59
C GLY A 82 -13.08 13.22 18.24
N GLY A 83 -12.72 14.49 18.14
CA GLY A 83 -12.21 15.10 16.91
C GLY A 83 -13.33 15.55 15.96
N PRO A 84 -13.01 15.79 14.66
CA PRO A 84 -13.95 16.37 13.70
C PRO A 84 -14.91 15.33 13.11
N LEU A 85 -15.71 14.69 13.97
CA LEU A 85 -16.61 13.60 13.57
C LEU A 85 -17.69 14.05 12.59
N GLN A 86 -18.36 15.17 12.87
CA GLN A 86 -19.43 15.67 11.99
C GLN A 86 -18.91 16.07 10.59
N PRO A 87 -17.81 16.83 10.44
CA PRO A 87 -17.20 17.05 9.14
C PRO A 87 -16.80 15.75 8.43
N CYS A 88 -16.29 14.76 9.17
CA CYS A 88 -15.87 13.47 8.62
C CYS A 88 -17.06 12.68 8.04
N THR A 89 -18.16 12.58 8.79
CA THR A 89 -19.36 11.85 8.35
C THR A 89 -20.03 12.52 7.17
N GLN A 90 -20.06 13.86 7.15
CA GLN A 90 -20.53 14.64 6.00
C GLN A 90 -19.67 14.41 4.75
N ALA A 91 -18.34 14.47 4.88
CA ALA A 91 -17.41 14.30 3.77
C ALA A 91 -17.46 12.87 3.17
N LEU A 92 -17.66 11.86 4.01
CA LEU A 92 -17.79 10.46 3.59
C LEU A 92 -19.22 10.06 3.18
N GLY A 93 -20.21 10.92 3.42
CA GLY A 93 -21.63 10.63 3.12
C GLY A 93 -22.22 9.50 3.98
N VAL A 94 -21.76 9.34 5.23
CA VAL A 94 -22.21 8.30 6.17
C VAL A 94 -22.94 8.88 7.37
N SER A 95 -23.76 8.07 8.04
CA SER A 95 -24.41 8.51 9.29
C SER A 95 -23.43 8.48 10.46
N ASP A 96 -23.62 9.42 11.40
CA ASP A 96 -22.85 9.47 12.65
C ASP A 96 -22.95 8.15 13.43
N ALA A 97 -24.17 7.62 13.55
CA ALA A 97 -24.42 6.33 14.20
C ALA A 97 -23.71 5.16 13.49
N GLY A 98 -23.68 5.16 12.15
CA GLY A 98 -23.01 4.13 11.36
C GLY A 98 -21.49 4.13 11.57
N LEU A 99 -20.88 5.32 11.52
CA LEU A 99 -19.44 5.45 11.75
C LEU A 99 -19.08 5.09 13.20
N ARG A 100 -19.88 5.52 14.19
CA ARG A 100 -19.69 5.14 15.60
C ARG A 100 -19.79 3.64 15.81
N GLY A 101 -20.81 3.00 15.26
CA GLY A 101 -21.00 1.56 15.34
C GLY A 101 -19.82 0.78 14.75
N ALA A 102 -19.34 1.20 13.57
CA ALA A 102 -18.19 0.58 12.91
C ALA A 102 -16.89 0.69 13.73
N MET A 103 -16.70 1.78 14.48
CA MET A 103 -15.52 1.98 15.33
C MET A 103 -15.65 1.27 16.68
N ALA A 104 -16.85 1.20 17.24
CA ALA A 104 -17.14 0.63 18.57
C ALA A 104 -16.98 -0.89 18.63
N GLY A 105 -17.18 -1.60 17.51
CA GLY A 105 -17.04 -3.04 17.51
C GLY A 105 -17.35 -3.66 16.16
N ARG A 106 -17.33 -5.00 16.15
CA ARG A 106 -17.67 -5.80 14.97
C ARG A 106 -18.62 -6.93 15.35
N VAL A 107 -19.52 -7.23 14.43
CA VAL A 107 -20.43 -8.38 14.53
C VAL A 107 -19.74 -9.57 13.90
N LEU A 108 -19.59 -10.67 14.65
CA LEU A 108 -19.02 -11.93 14.18
C LEU A 108 -20.13 -12.97 14.11
N SER A 109 -20.19 -13.74 13.01
CA SER A 109 -21.02 -14.94 12.94
C SER A 109 -20.19 -16.14 13.39
N ALA A 110 -20.55 -16.73 14.53
CA ALA A 110 -19.88 -17.89 15.09
C ALA A 110 -20.91 -19.00 15.29
N GLY A 111 -20.86 -20.04 14.45
CA GLY A 111 -21.76 -21.20 14.57
C GLY A 111 -23.24 -20.90 14.30
N GLY A 112 -23.56 -19.81 13.59
CA GLY A 112 -24.94 -19.39 13.30
C GLY A 112 -25.46 -18.26 14.20
N ASP A 113 -24.77 -17.98 15.31
CA ASP A 113 -25.10 -16.87 16.21
C ASP A 113 -24.27 -15.62 15.90
N LEU A 114 -24.92 -14.45 16.01
CA LEU A 114 -24.26 -13.15 15.88
C LEU A 114 -23.73 -12.69 17.24
N VAL A 115 -22.40 -12.63 17.36
CA VAL A 115 -21.71 -12.16 18.56
C VAL A 115 -21.14 -10.77 18.30
N ASN A 116 -21.52 -9.80 19.13
CA ASN A 116 -20.93 -8.47 19.11
C ASN A 116 -19.63 -8.48 19.91
N LYS A 117 -18.51 -8.19 19.25
CA LYS A 117 -17.23 -7.97 19.89
C LYS A 117 -16.91 -6.48 19.91
N GLU A 118 -16.87 -5.91 21.10
CA GLU A 118 -16.44 -4.53 21.30
C GLU A 118 -14.95 -4.38 21.00
N HIS A 119 -14.58 -3.24 20.42
CA HIS A 119 -13.21 -2.90 20.11
C HIS A 119 -12.50 -2.30 21.33
N SER A 120 -11.24 -2.70 21.52
CA SER A 120 -10.33 -1.93 22.37
C SER A 120 -9.99 -0.59 21.72
N LEU A 121 -9.42 0.35 22.48
CA LEU A 121 -8.89 1.60 21.92
C LEU A 121 -7.90 1.36 20.78
N MET A 122 -7.10 0.31 20.87
CA MET A 122 -6.14 -0.08 19.85
C MET A 122 -6.86 -0.59 18.59
N ASP A 123 -7.85 -1.47 18.75
CA ASP A 123 -8.64 -1.99 17.61
C ASP A 123 -9.43 -0.88 16.90
N ALA A 124 -9.98 0.09 17.64
CA ALA A 124 -10.65 1.26 17.07
C ALA A 124 -9.69 2.12 16.24
N ASN A 125 -8.47 2.36 16.73
CA ASN A 125 -7.43 3.07 15.98
C ASN A 125 -7.04 2.32 14.69
N TYR A 126 -6.87 1.00 14.76
CA TYR A 126 -6.61 0.19 13.57
C TYR A 126 -7.78 0.22 12.59
N THR A 127 -9.01 0.10 13.07
CA THR A 127 -10.23 0.14 12.24
C THR A 127 -10.35 1.47 11.51
N ARG A 128 -10.08 2.59 12.20
CA ARG A 128 -10.04 3.94 11.61
C ARG A 128 -9.02 4.04 10.48
N LEU A 129 -7.78 3.58 10.70
CA LEU A 129 -6.73 3.61 9.68
C LEU A 129 -7.03 2.65 8.53
N ALA A 130 -7.59 1.47 8.81
CA ALA A 130 -8.02 0.52 7.81
C ALA A 130 -9.13 1.09 6.92
N LEU A 131 -10.12 1.78 7.52
CA LEU A 131 -11.17 2.48 6.77
C LEU A 131 -10.59 3.58 5.89
N ALA A 132 -9.66 4.38 6.41
CA ALA A 132 -8.99 5.43 5.63
C ALA A 132 -8.24 4.86 4.41
N LYS A 133 -7.43 3.80 4.63
CA LYS A 133 -6.73 3.07 3.54
C LYS A 133 -7.72 2.52 2.52
N ALA A 134 -8.78 1.85 2.98
CA ALA A 134 -9.74 1.19 2.12
C ALA A 134 -10.67 2.16 1.36
N ALA A 135 -10.90 3.37 1.89
CA ALA A 135 -11.62 4.44 1.19
C ALA A 135 -10.75 5.05 0.08
N TYR A 136 -9.48 5.34 0.38
CA TYR A 136 -8.54 5.89 -0.60
C TYR A 136 -8.22 4.89 -1.72
N ASP A 137 -8.01 3.61 -1.37
CA ASP A 137 -7.77 2.53 -2.33
C ASP A 137 -8.95 2.35 -3.32
N ARG A 138 -10.19 2.34 -2.80
CA ARG A 138 -11.39 2.27 -3.64
C ARG A 138 -11.57 3.49 -4.53
N LEU A 139 -11.29 4.68 -4.00
CA LEU A 139 -11.32 5.93 -4.78
C LEU A 139 -10.31 5.85 -5.93
N PHE A 140 -9.07 5.49 -5.64
CA PHE A 140 -8.01 5.38 -6.64
C PHE A 140 -8.35 4.33 -7.71
N THR A 141 -8.77 3.13 -7.28
CA THR A 141 -9.23 2.06 -8.17
C THR A 141 -10.37 2.55 -9.07
N TRP A 142 -11.34 3.27 -8.52
CA TRP A 142 -12.45 3.82 -9.29
C TRP A 142 -11.99 4.87 -10.31
N ILE A 143 -11.06 5.77 -9.94
CA ILE A 143 -10.48 6.75 -10.86
C ILE A 143 -9.78 6.03 -12.03
N VAL A 144 -8.98 4.99 -11.76
CA VAL A 144 -8.32 4.19 -12.80
C VAL A 144 -9.35 3.53 -13.73
N GLN A 145 -10.45 3.00 -13.19
CA GLN A 145 -11.53 2.44 -14.00
C GLN A 145 -12.19 3.49 -14.91
N GLN A 146 -12.36 4.73 -14.43
CA GLN A 146 -12.90 5.80 -15.28
C GLN A 146 -11.91 6.22 -16.37
N ILE A 147 -10.61 6.31 -16.05
CA ILE A 147 -9.56 6.57 -17.05
C ILE A 147 -9.59 5.48 -18.12
N ASN A 148 -9.62 4.21 -17.72
CA ASN A 148 -9.69 3.07 -18.65
C ASN A 148 -10.92 3.15 -19.56
N LYS A 149 -12.09 3.55 -19.05
CA LYS A 149 -13.28 3.77 -19.87
C LYS A 149 -13.15 4.95 -20.83
N ALA A 150 -12.47 6.02 -20.42
CA ALA A 150 -12.28 7.21 -21.23
C ALA A 150 -11.31 6.97 -22.40
N ILE A 151 -10.33 6.09 -22.23
CA ILE A 151 -9.35 5.72 -23.27
C ILE A 151 -9.74 4.44 -24.03
N ASP A 152 -10.86 3.81 -23.68
CA ASP A 152 -11.30 2.58 -24.32
C ASP A 152 -11.56 2.82 -25.81
N VAL A 153 -11.06 1.91 -26.63
CA VAL A 153 -11.10 2.06 -28.09
C VAL A 153 -12.26 1.22 -28.63
N PRO A 154 -13.07 1.73 -29.58
CA PRO A 154 -14.17 0.98 -30.15
C PRO A 154 -13.74 -0.39 -30.68
N SER A 155 -14.59 -1.40 -30.46
CA SER A 155 -14.34 -2.75 -30.94
C SER A 155 -14.21 -2.79 -32.47
N GLY A 156 -13.16 -3.46 -32.97
CA GLY A 156 -12.91 -3.59 -34.41
C GLY A 156 -11.95 -2.56 -35.00
N THR A 157 -11.40 -1.64 -34.20
CA THR A 157 -10.40 -0.65 -34.67
C THR A 157 -8.97 -1.20 -34.71
N TYR A 158 -8.64 -2.23 -33.94
CA TYR A 158 -7.27 -2.76 -33.83
C TYR A 158 -6.98 -3.94 -34.78
N LYS A 159 -5.83 -3.88 -35.45
CA LYS A 159 -5.19 -5.02 -36.12
C LYS A 159 -4.25 -5.74 -35.14
N SER A 160 -4.81 -6.38 -34.10
CA SER A 160 -4.13 -7.34 -33.20
C SER A 160 -2.74 -7.01 -32.61
N THR A 161 -2.24 -5.78 -32.71
CA THR A 161 -0.92 -5.37 -32.20
C THR A 161 -1.10 -4.39 -31.04
N LEU A 162 -0.43 -4.66 -29.92
CA LEU A 162 -0.43 -3.83 -28.71
C LEU A 162 1.02 -3.44 -28.38
N ILE A 163 1.24 -2.17 -28.04
CA ILE A 163 2.51 -1.70 -27.48
C ILE A 163 2.29 -1.45 -25.99
N GLY A 164 3.04 -2.17 -25.15
CA GLY A 164 3.04 -1.96 -23.70
C GLY A 164 4.18 -1.04 -23.30
N VAL A 165 3.90 -0.09 -22.41
CA VAL A 165 4.90 0.73 -21.73
C VAL A 165 4.79 0.44 -20.24
N LEU A 166 5.93 0.14 -19.60
CA LEU A 166 6.00 -0.17 -18.19
C LEU A 166 6.79 0.94 -17.47
N ASP A 167 6.13 1.60 -16.53
CA ASP A 167 6.72 2.59 -15.62
C ASP A 167 6.50 2.11 -14.19
N ILE A 168 7.57 1.86 -13.46
CA ILE A 168 7.55 1.29 -12.11
C ILE A 168 8.50 2.05 -11.19
N TYR A 169 8.24 1.95 -9.89
CA TYR A 169 9.18 2.45 -8.87
C TYR A 169 10.54 1.77 -9.01
N GLY A 170 11.61 2.56 -8.89
CA GLY A 170 12.97 2.04 -8.79
C GLY A 170 13.24 1.38 -7.44
N PHE A 171 14.41 0.78 -7.30
CA PHE A 171 14.86 0.19 -6.04
C PHE A 171 15.01 1.25 -4.94
N GLU A 172 14.44 1.00 -3.77
CA GLU A 172 14.42 1.94 -2.64
C GLU A 172 15.27 1.42 -1.46
N ILE A 173 16.08 2.29 -0.88
CA ILE A 173 16.86 1.99 0.33
C ILE A 173 16.73 3.17 1.30
N PHE A 174 15.94 2.97 2.34
CA PHE A 174 15.79 3.92 3.44
C PHE A 174 16.47 3.40 4.72
N GLU A 175 16.55 4.27 5.74
CA GLU A 175 17.04 3.90 7.07
C GLU A 175 16.17 2.81 7.72
N THR A 176 14.87 2.84 7.46
CA THR A 176 13.91 1.79 7.86
C THR A 176 13.02 1.50 6.66
N ASN A 177 13.08 0.27 6.17
CA ASN A 177 12.29 -0.20 5.03
C ASN A 177 11.08 -0.97 5.56
N SER A 178 9.87 -0.55 5.23
CA SER A 178 8.65 -1.26 5.62
C SER A 178 8.33 -2.39 4.64
N PHE A 179 7.21 -3.09 4.89
CA PHE A 179 6.72 -4.13 4.00
C PHE A 179 6.49 -3.60 2.57
N GLU A 180 6.08 -2.33 2.42
CA GLU A 180 5.91 -1.69 1.13
C GLU A 180 7.23 -1.59 0.35
N GLN A 181 8.33 -1.14 0.98
CA GLN A 181 9.66 -1.14 0.34
C GLN A 181 10.11 -2.56 -0.03
N PHE A 182 9.83 -3.54 0.82
CA PHE A 182 10.11 -4.94 0.51
C PHE A 182 9.38 -5.39 -0.77
N CYS A 183 8.09 -5.06 -0.92
CA CYS A 183 7.32 -5.35 -2.14
C CYS A 183 7.86 -4.61 -3.38
N ILE A 184 8.25 -3.33 -3.25
CA ILE A 184 8.84 -2.54 -4.34
C ILE A 184 10.16 -3.17 -4.81
N ASN A 185 11.05 -3.48 -3.87
CA ASN A 185 12.37 -4.07 -4.18
C ASN A 185 12.22 -5.48 -4.76
N TYR A 186 11.29 -6.28 -4.26
CA TYR A 186 10.97 -7.58 -4.83
C TYR A 186 10.43 -7.49 -6.27
N CYS A 187 9.58 -6.51 -6.57
CA CYS A 187 9.11 -6.26 -7.93
C CYS A 187 10.29 -5.93 -8.88
N ASN A 188 11.23 -5.09 -8.42
CA ASN A 188 12.45 -4.78 -9.16
C ASN A 188 13.30 -6.04 -9.40
N GLU A 189 13.43 -6.92 -8.40
CA GLU A 189 14.16 -8.18 -8.51
C GLU A 189 13.55 -9.10 -9.58
N LYS A 190 12.22 -9.19 -9.62
CA LYS A 190 11.48 -9.95 -10.65
C LYS A 190 11.64 -9.36 -12.04
N LEU A 191 11.62 -8.03 -12.16
CA LEU A 191 11.88 -7.36 -13.43
C LEU A 191 13.30 -7.64 -13.94
N GLN A 192 14.29 -7.59 -13.05
CA GLN A 192 15.67 -7.94 -13.39
C GLN A 192 15.81 -9.40 -13.82
N GLN A 193 15.12 -10.33 -13.14
CA GLN A 193 15.11 -11.74 -13.52
C GLN A 193 14.51 -11.93 -14.93
N LEU A 194 13.42 -11.23 -15.23
CA LEU A 194 12.81 -11.25 -16.56
C LEU A 194 13.76 -10.70 -17.63
N PHE A 195 14.48 -9.62 -17.34
CA PHE A 195 15.49 -9.05 -18.24
C PHE A 195 16.63 -10.03 -18.51
N ILE A 196 17.16 -10.68 -17.48
CA ILE A 196 18.22 -11.69 -17.61
C ILE A 196 17.75 -12.84 -18.51
N GLU A 197 16.52 -13.32 -18.32
CA GLU A 197 15.98 -14.44 -19.07
C GLU A 197 15.63 -14.09 -20.51
N LEU A 198 14.92 -12.99 -20.74
CA LEU A 198 14.42 -12.62 -22.07
C LEU A 198 15.45 -11.90 -22.94
N VAL A 199 16.41 -11.19 -22.34
CA VAL A 199 17.42 -10.45 -23.09
C VAL A 199 18.72 -11.23 -23.10
N LEU A 200 19.37 -11.38 -21.95
CA LEU A 200 20.74 -11.92 -21.93
C LEU A 200 20.82 -13.40 -22.29
N LYS A 201 19.91 -14.22 -21.78
CA LYS A 201 19.93 -15.67 -22.05
C LYS A 201 19.48 -15.96 -23.48
N GLN A 202 18.35 -15.40 -23.92
CA GLN A 202 17.83 -15.63 -25.27
C GLN A 202 18.79 -15.13 -26.36
N GLU A 203 19.41 -13.96 -26.21
CA GLU A 203 20.38 -13.44 -27.19
C GLU A 203 21.59 -14.38 -27.34
N GLN A 204 22.14 -14.89 -26.22
CA GLN A 204 23.26 -15.82 -26.27
C GLN A 204 22.89 -17.18 -26.86
N GLU A 205 21.67 -17.65 -26.61
CA GLU A 205 21.13 -18.86 -27.23
C GLU A 205 20.91 -18.68 -28.74
N GLU A 206 20.50 -17.48 -29.19
CA GLU A 206 20.36 -17.15 -30.61
C GLU A 206 21.71 -17.10 -31.31
N TYR A 207 22.72 -16.44 -30.73
CA TYR A 207 24.08 -16.43 -31.29
C TYR A 207 24.66 -17.85 -31.44
N ALA A 208 24.42 -18.72 -30.44
CA ALA A 208 24.83 -20.12 -30.52
C ALA A 208 24.09 -20.87 -31.63
N ARG A 209 22.79 -20.59 -31.83
CA ARG A 209 21.96 -21.21 -32.87
C ARG A 209 22.37 -20.79 -34.28
N GLU A 210 22.71 -19.52 -34.47
CA GLU A 210 23.18 -18.98 -35.75
C GLU A 210 24.65 -19.34 -36.05
N GLY A 211 25.35 -19.96 -35.10
CA GLY A 211 26.77 -20.32 -35.26
C GLY A 211 27.71 -19.11 -35.23
N ILE A 212 27.26 -18.00 -34.63
CA ILE A 212 28.07 -16.79 -34.48
C ILE A 212 29.13 -17.03 -33.40
N GLN A 213 30.39 -16.74 -33.73
CA GLN A 213 31.46 -16.79 -32.73
C GLN A 213 31.25 -15.68 -31.70
N TRP A 214 30.77 -16.06 -30.53
CA TRP A 214 30.47 -15.17 -29.42
C TRP A 214 31.18 -15.63 -28.15
N THR A 215 31.59 -14.68 -27.31
CA THR A 215 32.14 -14.97 -25.99
C THR A 215 31.04 -14.81 -24.95
N PRO A 216 30.59 -15.89 -24.27
CA PRO A 216 29.50 -15.79 -23.31
C PRO A 216 29.78 -14.80 -22.18
N ILE A 217 28.86 -13.87 -21.97
CA ILE A 217 28.87 -12.94 -20.86
C ILE A 217 28.35 -13.68 -19.63
N LYS A 218 29.19 -13.73 -18.59
CA LYS A 218 28.79 -14.25 -17.27
C LYS A 218 27.92 -13.21 -16.57
N TYR A 219 26.76 -13.63 -16.08
CA TYR A 219 25.85 -12.82 -15.29
C TYR A 219 25.47 -13.55 -13.99
N PHE A 220 25.07 -12.78 -12.98
CA PHE A 220 24.48 -13.34 -11.76
C PHE A 220 23.01 -13.65 -12.03
N ASN A 221 22.63 -14.91 -11.82
CA ASN A 221 21.22 -15.32 -11.94
C ASN A 221 20.53 -15.07 -10.61
N ASN A 222 19.71 -14.02 -10.57
CA ASN A 222 19.04 -13.58 -9.36
C ASN A 222 17.75 -14.37 -9.02
N ARG A 223 17.43 -15.40 -9.80
CA ARG A 223 16.34 -16.33 -9.52
C ARG A 223 16.38 -16.90 -8.11
N VAL A 224 17.57 -17.14 -7.55
CA VAL A 224 17.72 -17.63 -6.17
C VAL A 224 17.18 -16.64 -5.12
N ILE A 225 17.28 -15.34 -5.38
CA ILE A 225 16.73 -14.28 -4.51
C ILE A 225 15.21 -14.20 -4.70
N CYS A 226 14.75 -14.28 -5.95
CA CYS A 226 13.32 -14.37 -6.24
C CYS A 226 12.67 -15.56 -5.51
N GLU A 227 13.24 -16.76 -5.63
CA GLU A 227 12.74 -17.98 -4.97
C GLU A 227 12.79 -17.88 -3.45
N LEU A 228 13.81 -17.23 -2.86
CA LEU A 228 13.82 -16.93 -1.43
C LEU A 228 12.57 -16.13 -0.99
N VAL A 229 12.08 -15.23 -1.85
CA VAL A 229 10.93 -14.40 -1.54
C VAL A 229 9.61 -15.13 -1.81
N ASP A 230 9.45 -15.75 -2.99
CA ASP A 230 8.16 -16.20 -3.50
C ASP A 230 8.03 -17.72 -3.71
N ALA A 231 8.99 -18.52 -3.25
CA ALA A 231 8.85 -19.97 -3.28
C ALA A 231 7.58 -20.42 -2.53
N PRO A 232 6.71 -21.22 -3.15
CA PRO A 232 5.52 -21.74 -2.48
C PRO A 232 5.88 -22.48 -1.19
N HIS A 233 5.17 -22.17 -0.10
CA HIS A 233 5.31 -22.78 1.23
C HIS A 233 6.67 -22.58 1.95
N GLN A 234 7.67 -22.00 1.28
CA GLN A 234 9.04 -21.88 1.81
C GLN A 234 9.57 -20.45 1.79
N GLY A 235 9.11 -19.64 0.83
CA GLY A 235 9.57 -18.26 0.67
C GLY A 235 9.09 -17.35 1.79
N LEU A 236 9.71 -16.19 1.89
CA LEU A 236 9.39 -15.16 2.88
C LEU A 236 7.90 -14.82 2.90
N ILE A 237 7.27 -14.65 1.73
CA ILE A 237 5.83 -14.32 1.63
C ILE A 237 4.98 -15.45 2.21
N ALA A 238 5.30 -16.72 1.89
CA ALA A 238 4.56 -17.86 2.41
C ALA A 238 4.64 -17.95 3.95
N ILE A 239 5.80 -17.64 4.54
CA ILE A 239 5.99 -17.61 5.99
C ILE A 239 5.16 -16.47 6.62
N MET A 240 5.12 -15.29 5.99
CA MET A 240 4.28 -14.17 6.43
C MET A 240 2.79 -14.53 6.36
N ASP A 241 2.34 -15.15 5.27
CA ASP A 241 0.95 -15.58 5.09
C ASP A 241 0.53 -16.58 6.16
N GLU A 242 1.36 -17.59 6.44
CA GLU A 242 1.11 -18.56 7.51
C GLU A 242 0.99 -17.89 8.89
N ALA A 243 1.80 -16.87 9.16
CA ALA A 243 1.72 -16.13 10.41
C ALA A 243 0.44 -15.29 10.52
N CYS A 244 0.02 -14.66 9.43
CA CYS A 244 -1.21 -13.88 9.35
C CYS A 244 -2.48 -14.75 9.49
N LEU A 245 -2.43 -16.00 9.03
CA LEU A 245 -3.54 -16.96 9.13
C LEU A 245 -3.63 -17.62 10.51
N ASN A 246 -2.67 -17.39 11.41
CA ASN A 246 -2.67 -18.02 12.72
C ASN A 246 -3.87 -17.51 13.57
N PRO A 247 -4.64 -18.41 14.21
CA PRO A 247 -5.74 -18.02 15.09
C PRO A 247 -5.30 -17.18 16.29
N THR A 248 -4.04 -17.33 16.71
CA THR A 248 -3.41 -16.52 17.75
C THR A 248 -2.63 -15.37 17.12
N LYS A 249 -2.72 -14.17 17.71
CA LYS A 249 -1.92 -13.02 17.24
C LYS A 249 -0.44 -13.35 17.42
N ILE A 250 0.27 -13.46 16.30
CA ILE A 250 1.73 -13.61 16.24
C ILE A 250 2.36 -12.21 16.25
N SER A 251 3.42 -12.03 17.03
CA SER A 251 4.21 -10.79 17.00
C SER A 251 5.25 -10.78 15.88
N ASP A 252 5.69 -9.60 15.44
CA ASP A 252 6.73 -9.47 14.41
C ASP A 252 8.04 -10.19 14.80
N GLN A 253 8.37 -10.22 16.09
CA GLN A 253 9.52 -10.97 16.58
C GLN A 253 9.34 -12.48 16.39
N GLN A 254 8.16 -13.02 16.69
CA GLN A 254 7.87 -14.44 16.47
C GLN A 254 7.85 -14.81 14.98
N LEU A 255 7.40 -13.89 14.12
CA LEU A 255 7.51 -14.02 12.67
C LEU A 255 8.97 -14.10 12.24
N LEU A 256 9.82 -13.19 12.73
CA LEU A 256 11.26 -13.21 12.44
C LEU A 256 11.93 -14.51 12.92
N GLU A 257 11.58 -14.99 14.12
CA GLU A 257 12.07 -16.28 14.63
C GLU A 257 11.60 -17.47 13.77
N ALA A 258 10.42 -17.40 13.15
CA ALA A 258 9.95 -18.41 12.21
C ALA A 258 10.73 -18.36 10.88
N MET A 259 11.00 -17.15 10.37
CA MET A 259 11.84 -16.94 9.20
C MET A 259 13.26 -17.46 9.44
N ASP A 260 13.88 -17.09 10.57
CA ASP A 260 15.22 -17.54 10.95
C ASP A 260 15.32 -19.06 11.03
N ARG A 261 14.30 -19.73 11.55
CA ARG A 261 14.27 -21.21 11.63
C ARG A 261 14.17 -21.87 10.26
N ARG A 262 13.33 -21.34 9.36
CA ARG A 262 13.07 -21.96 8.05
C ARG A 262 14.13 -21.61 7.00
N LEU A 263 14.69 -20.40 7.06
CA LEU A 263 15.61 -19.87 6.06
C LEU A 263 17.08 -19.93 6.51
N ASN A 264 17.36 -20.57 7.65
CA ASN A 264 18.73 -20.76 8.13
C ASN A 264 19.60 -21.47 7.07
N GLY A 265 20.77 -20.91 6.80
CA GLY A 265 21.72 -21.46 5.82
C GLY A 265 21.44 -21.04 4.38
N HIS A 266 20.35 -20.32 4.09
CA HIS A 266 20.15 -19.73 2.76
C HIS A 266 21.16 -18.59 2.54
N LYS A 267 21.94 -18.65 1.46
CA LYS A 267 23.07 -17.73 1.21
C LYS A 267 22.68 -16.26 1.15
N HIS A 268 21.45 -15.99 0.75
CA HIS A 268 20.91 -14.66 0.50
C HIS A 268 19.98 -14.17 1.63
N TYR A 269 19.85 -14.91 2.73
CA TYR A 269 19.05 -14.51 3.89
C TYR A 269 19.93 -14.44 5.14
N THR A 270 19.78 -13.37 5.92
CA THR A 270 20.41 -13.29 7.24
C THR A 270 19.62 -12.38 8.17
N SER A 271 19.84 -12.56 9.46
CA SER A 271 19.32 -11.70 10.52
C SER A 271 20.39 -11.52 11.58
N ARG A 272 20.12 -10.64 12.54
CA ARG A 272 21.01 -10.46 13.69
C ARG A 272 21.14 -11.73 14.55
N GLN A 273 20.15 -12.62 14.53
CA GLN A 273 20.21 -13.90 15.26
C GLN A 273 21.12 -14.90 14.54
N LEU A 274 21.04 -14.97 13.21
CA LEU A 274 21.89 -15.85 12.40
C LEU A 274 23.33 -15.34 12.26
N ALA A 275 23.53 -14.02 12.32
CA ALA A 275 24.83 -13.36 12.29
C ALA A 275 25.04 -12.44 13.50
N PRO A 276 25.37 -12.99 14.71
CA PRO A 276 25.50 -12.21 15.94
C PRO A 276 26.62 -11.15 15.94
N THR A 277 27.51 -11.18 14.94
CA THR A 277 28.60 -10.22 14.77
C THR A 277 28.21 -9.00 13.92
N ASP A 278 27.16 -9.09 13.08
CA ASP A 278 26.72 -7.98 12.20
C ASP A 278 25.91 -6.92 12.95
N LYS A 279 26.59 -5.93 13.55
CA LYS A 279 25.96 -4.91 14.42
C LYS A 279 25.08 -3.91 13.65
N LYS A 280 25.02 -4.01 12.31
CA LYS A 280 24.15 -3.18 11.48
C LYS A 280 22.69 -3.62 11.55
N LEU A 281 22.43 -4.88 11.93
CA LEU A 281 21.09 -5.44 12.09
C LEU A 281 20.67 -5.39 13.56
N LYS A 282 19.50 -4.84 13.85
CA LYS A 282 18.91 -4.81 15.18
C LYS A 282 18.32 -6.18 15.53
N HIS A 283 18.65 -6.67 16.73
CA HIS A 283 18.21 -7.99 17.18
C HIS A 283 16.71 -8.05 17.41
N GLY A 284 16.07 -9.12 16.93
CA GLY A 284 14.62 -9.33 17.04
C GLY A 284 13.78 -8.39 16.17
N VAL A 285 14.39 -7.65 15.25
CA VAL A 285 13.72 -6.65 14.41
C VAL A 285 14.13 -6.78 12.94
N ASP A 286 15.43 -6.80 12.66
CA ASP A 286 15.92 -6.68 11.28
C ASP A 286 16.32 -8.04 10.68
N PHE A 287 15.94 -8.23 9.43
CA PHE A 287 16.52 -9.23 8.52
C PHE A 287 17.05 -8.53 7.25
N ARG A 288 17.91 -9.22 6.50
CA ARG A 288 18.51 -8.73 5.27
C ARG A 288 18.46 -9.79 4.19
N ILE A 289 18.13 -9.34 2.99
CA ILE A 289 18.27 -10.09 1.74
C ILE A 289 19.46 -9.48 0.99
N THR A 290 20.37 -10.31 0.49
CA THR A 290 21.60 -9.88 -0.21
C THR A 290 21.78 -10.64 -1.49
#